data_AF-W8F4M3-F1
#
_entry.id   AF-W8F4M3-F1
#
_cell.length_a   1.000
_cell.length_b   1.000
_cell.length_c   1.000
_cell.angle_alpha   90.00
_cell.angle_beta   90.00
_cell.angle_gamma   90.00
#
_symmetry.space_group_name_H-M   'P 1'
#
loop_
_entity.id
_entity.type
_entity.pdbx_description
1 polymer ?
#
loop_
_entity_poly.entity_id
_entity_poly.type
_entity_poly.pdbx_seq_one_letter_code
_entity_poly.pdbx_strand_id
1 'polypeptide(L)'
;MITLLYSLFAILCGVIEAVLYARRGAEAFQRNEHIDMTLQRIAAALLAPAGAVLYIWQHSLWLVVAELVPAALVFPLFHDEAYNYTRLWLTHAERYVSMATIPGSLCPDRAAWRAAWIQYRYGYQSPTTTARNDFNGTQRTWLAVVGVLLLLVLYLIL
;
A
#
# COMPACT_ATOMS: atom_id res chain seq x y z
N MET A 1 -5.34 15.60 -7.71
CA MET A 1 -4.18 15.53 -6.78
C MET A 1 -4.41 14.60 -5.59
N ILE A 2 -5.64 14.51 -5.06
CA ILE A 2 -5.94 13.60 -3.93
C ILE A 2 -5.65 12.15 -4.31
N THR A 3 -6.01 11.71 -5.52
CA THR A 3 -5.79 10.33 -6.00
C THR A 3 -4.32 9.92 -5.91
N LEU A 4 -3.41 10.82 -6.31
CA LEU A 4 -1.97 10.58 -6.19
C LEU A 4 -1.53 10.51 -4.73
N LEU A 5 -1.98 11.45 -3.89
CA LEU A 5 -1.67 11.44 -2.45
C LEU A 5 -2.18 10.17 -1.77
N TYR A 6 -3.39 9.73 -2.10
CA TYR A 6 -3.97 8.48 -1.61
C TYR A 6 -3.17 7.27 -2.06
N SER A 7 -2.68 7.26 -3.30
CA SER A 7 -1.86 6.15 -3.82
C SER A 7 -0.48 6.10 -3.15
N LEU A 8 0.16 7.26 -2.92
CA LEU A 8 1.41 7.34 -2.16
C LEU A 8 1.21 6.92 -0.71
N PHE A 9 0.10 7.35 -0.10
CA PHE A 9 -0.27 6.93 1.25
C PHE A 9 -0.55 5.43 1.31
N ALA A 10 -1.22 4.86 0.30
CA ALA A 10 -1.45 3.42 0.17
C ALA A 10 -0.13 2.64 0.14
N ILE A 11 0.84 3.09 -0.67
CA ILE A 11 2.18 2.50 -0.71
C ILE A 11 2.84 2.57 0.66
N LEU A 12 2.80 3.72 1.33
CA LEU A 12 3.41 3.89 2.65
C LEU A 12 2.76 2.97 3.70
N CYS A 13 1.42 2.87 3.71
CA CYS A 13 0.70 1.92 4.55
C CYS A 13 1.14 0.49 4.28
N GLY A 14 1.19 0.07 3.02
CA GLY A 14 1.63 -1.28 2.65
C GLY A 14 3.06 -1.57 3.12
N VAL A 15 3.97 -0.60 2.99
CA VAL A 15 5.35 -0.69 3.50
C VAL A 15 5.38 -0.82 5.03
N ILE A 16 4.65 0.03 5.75
CA ILE A 16 4.63 0.00 7.23
C ILE A 16 4.05 -1.32 7.71
N GLU A 17 2.92 -1.76 7.15
CA GLU A 17 2.31 -3.04 7.51
C GLU A 17 3.27 -4.20 7.22
N ALA A 18 3.99 -4.18 6.09
CA ALA A 18 4.99 -5.20 5.81
C ALA A 18 6.11 -5.21 6.85
N VAL A 19 6.58 -4.04 7.31
CA VAL A 19 7.58 -3.93 8.39
C VAL A 19 7.05 -4.49 9.71
N LEU A 20 5.80 -4.17 10.06
CA LEU A 20 5.17 -4.65 11.29
C LEU A 20 4.99 -6.18 11.26
N TYR A 21 4.54 -6.73 10.13
CA TYR A 21 4.23 -8.16 10.01
C TYR A 21 5.45 -9.04 9.65
N ALA A 22 6.56 -8.47 9.18
CA ALA A 22 7.76 -9.23 8.80
C ALA A 22 8.40 -9.98 9.99
N ARG A 23 8.25 -9.47 11.23
CA ARG A 23 9.02 -9.91 12.41
C ARG A 23 8.57 -11.22 13.10
N ARG A 24 8.08 -12.24 12.36
CA ARG A 24 7.56 -13.55 12.86
C ARG A 24 6.07 -13.58 13.27
N GLY A 25 5.21 -12.82 12.60
CA GLY A 25 3.76 -12.91 12.78
C GLY A 25 3.26 -12.18 14.03
N ALA A 26 2.06 -12.53 14.53
CA ALA A 26 1.39 -11.81 15.62
C ALA A 26 2.17 -11.78 16.95
N GLU A 27 3.16 -12.66 17.11
CA GLU A 27 4.03 -12.72 18.30
C GLU A 27 5.16 -11.67 18.27
N ALA A 28 5.36 -10.99 17.14
CA ALA A 28 6.33 -9.92 16.98
C ALA A 28 5.90 -8.60 17.62
N PHE A 29 4.62 -8.50 17.97
CA PHE A 29 3.98 -7.30 18.48
C PHE A 29 4.49 -7.00 19.90
N GLN A 30 5.46 -6.09 19.99
CA GLN A 30 6.05 -5.65 21.27
C GLN A 30 5.35 -4.40 21.83
N ARG A 31 4.54 -3.73 21.01
CA ARG A 31 3.78 -2.53 21.39
C ARG A 31 2.30 -2.74 21.05
N ASN A 32 1.46 -1.77 21.38
CA ASN A 32 0.08 -1.76 20.95
C ASN A 32 -0.01 -1.31 19.47
N GLU A 33 0.49 -2.11 18.51
CA GLU A 33 0.49 -1.75 17.07
C GLU A 33 -0.93 -1.58 16.49
N HIS A 34 -1.97 -2.00 17.22
CA HIS A 34 -3.34 -1.62 16.93
C HIS A 34 -3.56 -0.10 16.90
N ILE A 35 -2.86 0.66 17.75
CA ILE A 35 -2.92 2.13 17.71
C ILE A 35 -2.34 2.64 16.39
N ASP A 36 -1.20 2.10 15.96
CA ASP A 36 -0.53 2.53 14.73
C ASP A 36 -1.38 2.24 13.48
N MET A 37 -2.01 1.06 13.41
CA MET A 37 -3.00 0.73 12.36
C MET A 37 -4.26 1.61 12.45
N THR A 38 -4.72 1.92 13.65
CA THR A 38 -5.87 2.81 13.84
C THR A 38 -5.55 4.23 13.38
N LEU A 39 -4.37 4.75 13.69
CA LEU A 39 -3.91 6.06 13.23
C LEU A 39 -3.76 6.12 11.71
N GLN A 40 -3.29 5.05 11.06
CA GLN A 40 -3.26 4.97 9.59
C GLN A 40 -4.66 5.02 8.98
N ARG A 41 -5.63 4.30 9.56
CA ARG A 41 -7.04 4.34 9.12
C ARG A 41 -7.67 5.71 9.33
N ILE A 42 -7.38 6.37 10.46
CA ILE A 42 -7.81 7.75 10.73
C ILE A 42 -7.18 8.69 9.71
N ALA A 43 -5.89 8.58 9.43
CA ALA A 43 -5.21 9.41 8.44
C ALA A 43 -5.82 9.22 7.03
N ALA A 44 -6.08 7.98 6.61
CA ALA A 44 -6.79 7.68 5.38
C ALA A 44 -8.16 8.37 5.36
N ALA A 45 -8.96 8.18 6.41
CA ALA A 45 -10.28 8.76 6.52
C ALA A 45 -10.26 10.30 6.47
N LEU A 46 -9.24 10.94 7.06
CA LEU A 46 -9.08 12.39 7.09
C LEU A 46 -8.61 12.99 5.75
N LEU A 47 -8.01 12.22 4.86
CA LEU A 47 -7.65 12.70 3.52
C LEU A 47 -8.88 13.10 2.69
N ALA A 48 -10.04 12.48 2.93
CA ALA A 48 -11.30 12.82 2.26
C ALA A 48 -11.86 14.20 2.63
N PRO A 49 -12.07 14.54 3.93
CA PRO A 49 -12.47 15.88 4.33
C PRO A 49 -11.38 16.92 4.04
N ALA A 50 -10.09 16.58 4.15
CA ALA A 50 -9.01 17.49 3.74
C ALA A 50 -9.10 17.86 2.26
N GLY A 51 -9.35 16.87 1.41
CA GLY A 51 -9.63 17.07 -0.01
C GLY A 51 -10.89 17.88 -0.28
N ALA A 52 -11.96 17.63 0.46
CA ALA A 52 -13.19 18.40 0.38
C ALA A 52 -12.96 19.88 0.73
N VAL A 53 -12.20 20.19 1.78
CA VAL A 53 -11.84 21.56 2.14
C VAL A 53 -11.06 22.25 1.02
N LEU A 54 -10.08 21.55 0.43
CA LEU A 54 -9.26 22.06 -0.67
C LEU A 54 -10.09 22.45 -1.91
N TYR A 55 -11.10 21.65 -2.25
CA TYR A 55 -11.94 21.88 -3.44
C TYR A 55 -13.21 22.72 -3.18
N ILE A 56 -13.70 22.79 -1.93
CA ILE A 56 -14.71 23.77 -1.51
C ILE A 56 -14.18 25.20 -1.72
N TRP A 57 -12.90 25.42 -1.43
CA TRP A 57 -12.23 26.70 -1.72
C TRP A 57 -12.11 27.01 -3.21
N GLN A 58 -12.27 26.00 -4.08
CA GLN A 58 -12.30 26.13 -5.55
C GLN A 58 -13.74 26.07 -6.11
N HIS A 59 -14.76 26.10 -5.25
CA HIS A 59 -16.19 26.05 -5.60
C HIS A 59 -16.66 24.82 -6.41
N SER A 60 -15.93 23.71 -6.40
CA SER A 60 -16.32 22.51 -7.15
C SER A 60 -16.36 21.27 -6.26
N LEU A 61 -17.53 21.01 -5.68
CA LEU A 61 -17.81 19.75 -4.98
C LEU A 61 -17.69 18.54 -5.92
N TRP A 62 -17.86 18.74 -7.22
CA TRP A 62 -17.66 17.71 -8.24
C TRP A 62 -16.22 17.19 -8.25
N LEU A 63 -15.22 18.07 -8.11
CA LEU A 63 -13.81 17.67 -8.05
C LEU A 63 -13.51 16.76 -6.86
N VAL A 64 -14.22 16.92 -5.75
CA VAL A 64 -14.07 16.05 -4.56
C VAL A 64 -14.47 14.61 -4.89
N VAL A 65 -15.64 14.43 -5.50
CA VAL A 65 -16.14 13.11 -5.91
C VAL A 65 -15.26 12.53 -7.02
N ALA A 66 -14.88 13.37 -7.98
CA ALA A 66 -14.03 13.00 -9.11
C ALA A 66 -12.65 12.52 -8.71
N GLU A 67 -12.17 12.89 -7.53
CA GLU A 67 -10.90 12.43 -7.01
C GLU A 67 -11.04 11.31 -5.98
N LEU A 68 -12.02 11.40 -5.07
CA LEU A 68 -12.14 10.43 -3.97
C LEU A 68 -12.58 9.04 -4.43
N VAL A 69 -13.53 8.96 -5.37
CA VAL A 69 -14.00 7.66 -5.84
C VAL A 69 -12.88 6.92 -6.57
N PRO A 70 -12.18 7.53 -7.55
CA PRO A 70 -10.98 6.91 -8.12
C PRO A 70 -9.91 6.55 -7.11
N ALA A 71 -9.62 7.44 -6.15
CA ALA A 71 -8.63 7.18 -5.10
C ALA A 71 -8.94 5.91 -4.31
N ALA A 72 -10.19 5.73 -3.89
CA ALA A 72 -10.63 4.55 -3.16
C ALA A 72 -10.53 3.26 -3.98
N LEU A 73 -10.83 3.32 -5.29
CA LEU A 73 -10.76 2.17 -6.19
C LEU A 73 -9.32 1.75 -6.50
N VAL A 74 -8.41 2.72 -6.56
CA VAL A 74 -7.01 2.50 -6.90
C VAL A 74 -6.19 2.05 -5.67
N PHE A 75 -6.62 2.45 -4.46
CA PHE A 75 -5.93 2.19 -3.20
C PHE A 75 -5.52 0.71 -2.98
N PRO A 76 -6.40 -0.30 -3.13
CA PRO A 76 -6.06 -1.68 -2.78
C PRO A 76 -4.89 -2.24 -3.59
N LEU A 77 -4.79 -1.86 -4.86
CA LEU A 77 -3.71 -2.31 -5.73
C LEU A 77 -2.35 -1.80 -5.24
N PHE A 78 -2.25 -0.49 -4.99
CA PHE A 78 -1.00 0.12 -4.57
C PHE A 78 -0.58 -0.31 -3.18
N HIS A 79 -1.54 -0.41 -2.26
CA HIS A 79 -1.30 -0.89 -0.91
C HIS A 79 -0.73 -2.32 -0.91
N ASP A 80 -1.45 -3.25 -1.54
CA ASP A 80 -1.13 -4.66 -1.38
C ASP A 80 0.11 -5.09 -2.15
N GLU A 81 0.38 -4.47 -3.32
CA GLU A 81 1.59 -4.77 -4.06
C GLU A 81 2.84 -4.17 -3.39
N ALA A 82 2.72 -2.98 -2.78
CA ALA A 82 3.77 -2.42 -1.94
C ALA A 82 4.02 -3.29 -0.70
N TYR A 83 2.96 -3.76 -0.03
CA TYR A 83 3.05 -4.70 1.08
C TYR A 83 3.75 -5.99 0.67
N ASN A 84 3.28 -6.63 -0.41
CA ASN A 84 3.81 -7.89 -0.91
C ASN A 84 5.31 -7.81 -1.23
N TYR A 85 5.69 -6.79 -1.99
CA TYR A 85 7.10 -6.59 -2.35
C TYR A 85 7.97 -6.32 -1.12
N THR A 86 7.54 -5.41 -0.24
CA THR A 86 8.30 -5.02 0.95
C THR A 86 8.48 -6.20 1.90
N ARG A 87 7.44 -7.02 2.09
CA ARG A 87 7.52 -8.24 2.91
C ARG A 87 8.58 -9.21 2.38
N LEU A 88 8.63 -9.42 1.06
CA LEU A 88 9.65 -10.26 0.44
C LEU A 88 11.05 -9.68 0.62
N TRP A 89 11.21 -8.36 0.42
CA TRP A 89 12.47 -7.67 0.62
C TRP A 89 12.98 -7.82 2.06
N LEU A 90 12.15 -7.57 3.06
CA LEU A 90 12.52 -7.74 4.47
C LEU A 90 12.86 -9.18 4.81
N THR A 91 12.07 -10.15 4.31
CA THR A 91 12.34 -11.58 4.51
C THR A 91 13.74 -11.97 4.00
N HIS A 92 14.11 -11.48 2.81
CA HIS A 92 15.44 -11.72 2.27
C HIS A 92 16.51 -10.94 3.02
N ALA A 93 16.26 -9.68 3.39
CA ALA A 93 17.21 -8.85 4.12
C ALA A 93 17.61 -9.51 5.45
N GLU A 94 16.66 -10.05 6.20
CA GLU A 94 16.93 -10.82 7.43
C GLU A 94 17.79 -12.06 7.16
N ARG A 95 17.50 -12.81 6.09
CA ARG A 95 18.29 -13.98 5.68
C ARG A 95 19.72 -13.59 5.31
N TYR A 96 19.90 -12.58 4.48
CA TYR A 96 21.22 -12.15 4.05
C TYR A 96 22.04 -11.53 5.20
N VAL A 97 21.41 -10.79 6.12
CA VAL A 97 22.08 -10.31 7.35
C VAL A 97 22.57 -11.49 8.20
N SER A 98 21.77 -12.56 8.33
CA SER A 98 22.21 -13.76 9.05
C SER A 98 23.39 -14.49 8.39
N MET A 99 23.60 -14.30 7.08
CA MET A 99 24.70 -14.87 6.30
C MET A 99 25.90 -13.93 6.14
N ALA A 100 25.73 -12.62 6.37
CA ALA A 100 26.75 -11.58 6.21
C ALA A 100 27.81 -11.56 7.32
N THR A 101 27.72 -12.47 8.30
CA THR A 101 28.82 -12.80 9.22
C THR A 101 30.03 -13.43 8.53
N ILE A 102 29.94 -13.70 7.22
CA ILE A 102 31.04 -14.18 6.37
C ILE A 102 31.77 -12.98 5.71
N PRO A 103 33.10 -12.82 5.90
CA PRO A 103 33.87 -11.75 5.29
C PRO A 103 33.78 -11.75 3.77
N GLY A 104 33.47 -10.60 3.15
CA GLY A 104 33.40 -10.43 1.69
C GLY A 104 31.99 -10.42 1.09
N SER A 105 30.93 -10.51 1.91
CA SER A 105 29.54 -10.42 1.45
C SER A 105 29.23 -9.09 0.74
N LEU A 106 28.59 -9.18 -0.43
CA LEU A 106 27.92 -8.05 -1.10
C LEU A 106 27.00 -7.30 -0.13
N CYS A 107 26.76 -6.00 -0.40
CA CYS A 107 25.81 -5.18 0.38
C CYS A 107 24.48 -5.95 0.54
N PRO A 108 24.16 -6.46 1.76
CA PRO A 108 23.09 -7.44 1.97
C PRO A 108 21.74 -6.97 1.45
N ASP A 109 21.52 -5.66 1.54
CA ASP A 109 20.28 -5.02 1.14
C ASP A 109 20.03 -5.05 -0.38
N ARG A 110 21.06 -4.77 -1.20
CA ARG A 110 20.93 -4.82 -2.67
C ARG A 110 20.68 -6.24 -3.17
N ALA A 111 21.29 -7.24 -2.53
CA ALA A 111 21.05 -8.64 -2.83
C ALA A 111 19.62 -9.06 -2.44
N ALA A 112 19.17 -8.64 -1.25
CA ALA A 112 17.81 -8.88 -0.78
C ALA A 112 16.74 -8.25 -1.68
N TRP A 113 16.94 -7.01 -2.11
CA TRP A 113 16.08 -6.32 -3.07
C TRP A 113 15.95 -7.08 -4.39
N ARG A 114 17.07 -7.54 -4.96
CA ARG A 114 17.07 -8.34 -6.19
C ARG A 114 16.36 -9.67 -6.01
N ALA A 115 16.61 -10.36 -4.89
CA ALA A 115 15.95 -11.62 -4.58
C ALA A 115 14.43 -11.46 -4.43
N ALA A 116 14.00 -10.36 -3.79
CA ALA A 116 12.58 -10.01 -3.68
C ALA A 116 11.95 -9.81 -5.05
N TRP A 117 12.60 -9.08 -5.97
CA TRP A 117 12.11 -8.90 -7.34
C TRP A 117 11.97 -10.21 -8.12
N ILE A 118 12.93 -11.13 -7.99
CA ILE A 118 12.87 -12.43 -8.67
C ILE A 118 11.69 -13.27 -8.15
N GLN A 119 11.48 -13.24 -6.83
CA GLN A 119 10.42 -14.01 -6.19
C GLN A 119 9.05 -13.34 -6.30
N TYR A 120 8.99 -12.03 -6.53
CA TYR A 120 7.76 -11.27 -6.57
C TYR A 120 6.76 -11.90 -7.56
N ARG A 121 5.54 -12.05 -7.07
CA ARG A 121 4.38 -12.51 -7.83
C ARG A 121 3.28 -11.51 -7.58
N TYR A 122 2.84 -10.88 -8.66
CA TYR A 122 1.71 -9.99 -8.66
C TYR A 122 0.46 -10.69 -8.13
N GLY A 123 -0.38 -9.96 -7.41
CA GLY A 123 -1.66 -10.46 -6.95
C GLY A 123 -1.59 -11.35 -5.71
N TYR A 124 -0.54 -11.22 -4.90
CA TYR A 124 -0.40 -11.96 -3.65
C TYR A 124 -1.62 -11.81 -2.76
N GLN A 125 -2.08 -12.93 -2.20
CA GLN A 125 -3.08 -12.98 -1.15
C GLN A 125 -2.46 -13.70 0.05
N SER A 126 -2.62 -13.10 1.24
CA SER A 126 -2.11 -13.73 2.44
C SER A 126 -2.94 -14.97 2.77
N PRO A 127 -2.33 -16.15 2.96
CA PRO A 127 -3.08 -17.35 3.33
C PRO A 127 -3.75 -17.25 4.71
N THR A 128 -3.38 -16.24 5.51
CA THR A 128 -3.91 -15.99 6.86
C THR A 128 -4.88 -14.81 6.93
N THR A 129 -5.27 -14.24 5.79
CA THR A 129 -6.22 -13.12 5.79
C THR A 129 -7.59 -13.58 6.30
N THR A 130 -8.18 -12.79 7.19
CA THR A 130 -9.56 -12.96 7.70
C THR A 130 -10.49 -11.84 7.23
N ALA A 131 -10.01 -11.01 6.29
CA ALA A 131 -10.81 -9.93 5.74
C ALA A 131 -12.04 -10.49 5.02
N ARG A 132 -13.21 -9.92 5.32
CA ARG A 132 -14.47 -10.31 4.65
C ARG A 132 -14.42 -10.04 3.15
N ASN A 133 -13.71 -8.99 2.75
CA ASN A 133 -13.50 -8.60 1.36
C ASN A 133 -11.98 -8.63 1.09
N ASP A 134 -11.47 -9.79 0.71
CA ASP A 134 -10.09 -9.95 0.23
C ASP A 134 -10.09 -10.02 -1.30
N PHE A 135 -9.70 -8.92 -1.95
CA PHE A 135 -9.67 -8.85 -3.41
C PHE A 135 -8.42 -9.54 -3.94
N ASN A 136 -8.58 -10.47 -4.88
CA ASN A 136 -7.43 -11.08 -5.55
C ASN A 136 -6.72 -10.08 -6.48
N GLY A 137 -5.54 -10.45 -7.00
CA GLY A 137 -4.77 -9.59 -7.92
C GLY A 137 -5.59 -9.07 -9.11
N THR A 138 -6.35 -9.94 -9.75
CA THR A 138 -7.20 -9.58 -10.90
C THR A 138 -8.28 -8.57 -10.51
N GLN A 139 -8.95 -8.76 -9.38
CA GLN A 139 -9.97 -7.83 -8.87
C GLN A 139 -9.38 -6.46 -8.54
N ARG A 140 -8.23 -6.41 -7.85
CA ARG A 140 -7.51 -5.15 -7.55
C ARG A 140 -7.09 -4.44 -8.83
N THR A 141 -6.63 -5.19 -9.83
CA THR A 141 -6.29 -4.64 -11.17
C THR A 141 -7.50 -3.96 -11.79
N TRP A 142 -8.64 -4.64 -11.82
CA TRP A 142 -9.86 -4.09 -12.41
C TRP A 142 -10.38 -2.88 -11.66
N LEU A 143 -10.35 -2.90 -10.32
CA LEU A 143 -10.69 -1.74 -9.50
C LEU A 143 -9.79 -0.54 -9.85
N ALA A 144 -8.48 -0.75 -9.95
CA ALA A 144 -7.54 0.31 -10.32
C ALA A 144 -7.77 0.82 -11.76
N VAL A 145 -8.00 -0.07 -12.72
CA VAL A 145 -8.31 0.31 -14.11
C VAL A 145 -9.58 1.15 -14.16
N VAL A 146 -10.66 0.70 -13.50
CA VAL A 146 -11.92 1.45 -13.43
C VAL A 146 -11.71 2.79 -12.73
N GLY A 147 -10.92 2.83 -11.65
CA GLY A 147 -10.59 4.08 -10.97
C GLY A 147 -9.85 5.06 -11.86
N VAL A 148 -8.83 4.62 -12.60
CA VAL A 148 -8.09 5.48 -13.54
C VAL A 148 -8.99 5.96 -14.67
N LEU A 149 -9.80 5.08 -15.27
CA LEU A 149 -10.74 5.48 -16.32
C LEU A 149 -11.77 6.49 -15.81
N LEU A 150 -12.31 6.27 -14.62
CA LEU A 150 -13.25 7.17 -13.97
C LEU A 150 -12.60 8.52 -13.71
N LEU A 151 -11.37 8.56 -13.19
CA LEU A 151 -10.63 9.80 -12.99
C LEU A 151 -10.51 10.59 -14.30
N LEU A 152 -10.07 9.93 -15.38
CA LEU A 152 -9.92 10.56 -16.69
C LEU A 152 -11.25 11.12 -17.22
N VAL A 153 -12.32 10.32 -17.16
CA VAL A 153 -13.64 10.74 -17.65
C VAL A 153 -14.18 11.92 -16.84
N LEU A 154 -14.08 11.88 -15.50
CA LEU A 154 -14.61 12.94 -14.64
C LEU A 154 -13.81 14.25 -14.79
N TYR A 155 -12.53 14.18 -15.10
CA TYR A 155 -11.71 15.33 -15.46
C TYR A 155 -12.00 15.88 -16.87
N LEU A 156 -12.41 15.04 -17.82
CA LEU A 156 -12.75 15.47 -19.19
C LEU A 156 -14.14 16.13 -19.29
N ILE A 157 -15.04 15.84 -18.32
CA ILE A 157 -16.38 16.43 -18.24
C ILE A 157 -16.38 17.77 -17.50
N LEU A 158 -15.27 18.10 -16.83
CA LEU A 158 -15.06 19.33 -16.07
C LEU A 158 -14.76 20.53 -16.98
#